data_AF-A0A2U8GVX8-F1
#
_entry.id   AF-A0A2U8GVX8-F1
#
_cell.length_a   1.000
_cell.length_b   1.000
_cell.length_c   1.000
_cell.angle_alpha   90.00
_cell.angle_beta   90.00
_cell.angle_gamma   90.00
#
_symmetry.space_group_name_H-M   'P 1'
#
loop_
_entity.id
_entity.type
_entity.pdbx_description
1 polymer ?
#
loop_
_entity_poly.entity_id
_entity_poly.type
_entity_poly.pdbx_seq_one_letter_code
_entity_poly.pdbx_strand_id
1 'polypeptide(L)'
;MISIRSFAGIAVFALAASSHAADPMADAEMTKLASSSGCLTCHSIESGKPGPNGMAPIGPAWQDVGKQYAGKPGAGEFLTRIVLEGSSPYSSHWKGKVSGLSMPPNAVAITEGNARRLVDWILALGR
;
A
#
# COMPACT_ATOMS: atom_id res chain seq x y z
N MET A 1 -63.02 12.65 16.61
CA MET A 1 -62.52 13.28 15.37
C MET A 1 -61.68 14.47 15.84
N ILE A 2 -60.37 14.61 15.66
CA ILE A 2 -59.38 14.14 14.69
C ILE A 2 -58.04 13.98 15.44
N SER A 3 -57.35 12.88 15.18
CA SER A 3 -56.00 12.58 15.65
C SER A 3 -55.00 13.07 14.61
N ILE A 4 -53.99 13.86 15.00
CA ILE A 4 -52.81 14.12 14.16
C ILE A 4 -51.57 13.97 15.02
N ARG A 5 -50.95 12.79 14.91
CA ARG A 5 -49.60 12.51 15.38
C ARG A 5 -48.61 13.08 14.37
N SER A 6 -47.84 14.10 14.75
CA SER A 6 -46.77 14.62 13.90
C SER A 6 -45.51 13.76 14.08
N PHE A 7 -45.11 13.12 12.99
CA PHE A 7 -43.94 12.25 12.88
C PHE A 7 -42.65 13.05 13.07
N ALA A 8 -41.77 12.56 13.96
CA ALA A 8 -40.39 12.99 14.04
C ALA A 8 -39.64 12.51 12.78
N GLY A 9 -39.15 13.46 11.97
CA GLY A 9 -38.31 13.18 10.81
C GLY A 9 -36.89 12.81 11.24
N ILE A 10 -36.55 11.52 11.15
CA ILE A 10 -35.17 11.06 11.24
C ILE A 10 -34.52 11.29 9.86
N ALA A 11 -33.68 12.31 9.77
CA ALA A 11 -32.83 12.52 8.60
C ALA A 11 -31.68 11.50 8.62
N VAL A 12 -31.80 10.43 7.83
CA VAL A 12 -30.71 9.48 7.60
C VAL A 12 -29.74 10.10 6.61
N PHE A 13 -28.61 10.61 7.12
CA PHE A 13 -27.45 10.94 6.29
C PHE A 13 -26.83 9.62 5.80
N ALA A 14 -27.12 9.24 4.56
CA ALA A 14 -26.43 8.14 3.90
C ALA A 14 -24.98 8.56 3.60
N LEU A 15 -24.03 8.09 4.40
CA LEU A 15 -22.62 8.11 4.04
C LEU A 15 -22.45 7.22 2.80
N ALA A 16 -22.26 7.84 1.64
CA ALA A 16 -21.80 7.14 0.46
C ALA A 16 -20.39 6.60 0.73
N ALA A 17 -20.28 5.31 1.05
CA ALA A 17 -19.02 4.61 1.02
C ALA A 17 -18.60 4.54 -0.45
N SER A 18 -17.65 5.38 -0.85
CA SER A 18 -17.03 5.33 -2.17
C SER A 18 -16.21 4.05 -2.28
N SER A 19 -16.86 2.95 -2.64
CA SER A 19 -16.22 1.73 -3.11
C SER A 19 -15.46 2.06 -4.40
N HIS A 20 -14.19 2.44 -4.26
CA HIS A 20 -13.29 2.53 -5.41
C HIS A 20 -13.05 1.09 -5.87
N ALA A 21 -13.79 0.66 -6.89
CA ALA A 21 -13.53 -0.62 -7.54
C ALA A 21 -12.09 -0.64 -8.04
N ALA A 22 -11.41 -1.77 -7.86
CA ALA A 22 -10.08 -1.98 -8.44
C ALA A 22 -10.18 -1.79 -9.96
N ASP A 23 -9.34 -0.92 -10.52
CA ASP A 23 -9.21 -0.72 -11.96
C ASP A 23 -8.17 -1.73 -12.50
N PRO A 24 -8.61 -2.78 -13.24
CA PRO A 24 -7.70 -3.82 -13.70
C PRO A 24 -6.60 -3.29 -14.63
N MET A 25 -6.86 -2.20 -15.36
CA MET A 25 -5.85 -1.59 -16.23
C MET A 25 -4.78 -0.88 -15.40
N ALA A 26 -5.19 -0.15 -14.37
CA ALA A 26 -4.27 0.49 -13.44
C ALA A 26 -3.42 -0.54 -12.69
N ASP A 27 -4.03 -1.64 -12.22
CA ASP A 27 -3.32 -2.74 -11.55
C ASP A 27 -2.29 -3.39 -12.46
N ALA A 28 -2.64 -3.64 -13.73
CA ALA A 28 -1.71 -4.20 -14.72
C ALA A 28 -0.54 -3.24 -15.01
N GLU A 29 -0.81 -1.94 -15.13
CA GLU A 29 0.23 -0.94 -15.35
C GLU A 29 1.21 -0.89 -14.17
N MET A 30 0.69 -0.82 -12.93
CA MET A 30 1.53 -0.74 -11.74
C MET A 30 2.33 -2.03 -11.51
N THR A 31 1.72 -3.19 -11.77
CA THR A 31 2.43 -4.47 -11.73
C THR A 31 3.58 -4.50 -12.73
N LYS A 32 3.35 -4.01 -13.97
CA LYS A 32 4.39 -3.92 -14.99
C LYS A 32 5.50 -2.96 -14.57
N LEU A 33 5.17 -1.76 -14.09
CA LEU A 33 6.14 -0.78 -13.61
C LEU A 33 7.02 -1.37 -12.50
N ALA A 34 6.41 -2.07 -11.55
CA ALA A 34 7.14 -2.62 -10.43
C ALA A 34 8.02 -3.82 -10.82
N SER A 35 7.54 -4.63 -11.78
CA SER A 35 8.34 -5.70 -12.38
C SER A 35 9.54 -5.15 -13.14
N SER A 36 9.35 -4.15 -14.01
CA SER A 36 10.44 -3.55 -14.80
C SER A 36 11.44 -2.77 -13.95
N SER A 37 11.01 -2.27 -12.79
CA SER A 37 11.88 -1.59 -11.82
C SER A 37 12.56 -2.56 -10.84
N GLY A 38 12.37 -3.88 -10.99
CA GLY A 38 12.99 -4.91 -10.16
C GLY A 38 12.41 -5.08 -8.76
N CYS A 39 11.31 -4.40 -8.42
CA CYS A 39 10.77 -4.39 -7.07
C CYS A 39 10.23 -5.78 -6.65
N LEU A 40 9.69 -6.52 -7.62
CA LEU A 40 9.11 -7.85 -7.40
C LEU A 40 10.14 -8.97 -7.16
N THR A 41 11.44 -8.66 -7.25
CA THR A 41 12.50 -9.59 -6.85
C THR A 41 12.54 -9.77 -5.33
N CYS A 42 12.20 -8.73 -4.58
CA CYS A 42 12.25 -8.73 -3.11
C CYS A 42 10.87 -8.67 -2.47
N HIS A 43 9.88 -8.07 -3.14
CA HIS A 43 8.54 -7.87 -2.62
C HIS A 43 7.51 -8.73 -3.35
N SER A 44 6.58 -9.29 -2.59
CA SER A 44 5.33 -9.80 -3.13
C SER A 44 4.24 -8.72 -3.05
N ILE A 45 3.26 -8.81 -3.96
CA ILE A 45 2.02 -8.03 -3.83
C ILE A 45 1.21 -8.59 -2.66
N GLU A 46 0.94 -9.90 -2.70
CA GLU A 46 0.12 -10.61 -1.72
C GLU A 46 0.90 -10.95 -0.45
N SER A 47 0.21 -10.88 0.69
CA SER A 47 0.75 -11.28 1.99
C SER A 47 1.09 -12.78 2.05
N GLY A 48 2.04 -13.14 2.90
CA GLY A 48 2.31 -14.54 3.26
C GLY A 48 3.14 -15.36 2.27
N LYS A 49 3.65 -14.76 1.19
CA LYS A 49 4.59 -15.48 0.30
C LYS A 49 5.90 -15.74 1.03
N PRO A 50 6.41 -17.00 1.04
CA PRO A 50 7.69 -17.30 1.64
C PRO A 50 8.84 -16.71 0.80
N GLY A 51 9.96 -16.43 1.47
CA GLY A 51 11.21 -16.10 0.82
C GLY A 51 11.93 -17.33 0.27
N PRO A 52 13.10 -17.14 -0.35
CA PRO A 52 13.92 -18.24 -0.86
C PRO A 52 14.23 -19.26 0.23
N ASN A 53 14.25 -20.54 -0.13
CA ASN A 53 14.61 -21.66 0.76
C ASN A 53 13.76 -21.74 2.05
N GLY A 54 12.51 -21.27 2.00
CA GLY A 54 11.60 -21.31 3.16
C GLY A 54 11.87 -20.24 4.21
N MET A 55 12.74 -19.27 3.93
CA MET A 55 12.97 -18.12 4.81
C MET A 55 11.77 -17.17 4.82
N ALA A 56 11.78 -16.21 5.76
CA ALA A 56 10.89 -15.05 5.70
C ALA A 56 11.05 -14.31 4.35
N PRO A 57 9.98 -13.65 3.84
CA PRO A 57 10.07 -12.86 2.61
C PRO A 57 11.18 -11.80 2.70
N ILE A 58 11.79 -11.45 1.57
CA ILE A 58 12.94 -10.53 1.54
C ILE A 58 12.50 -9.12 1.95
N GLY A 59 11.47 -8.60 1.30
CA GLY A 59 10.78 -7.38 1.67
C GLY A 59 9.34 -7.68 2.14
N PRO A 60 8.68 -6.74 2.82
CA PRO A 60 7.28 -6.89 3.20
C PRO A 60 6.38 -6.99 1.97
N ALA A 61 5.30 -7.76 2.09
CA ALA A 61 4.27 -7.77 1.06
C ALA A 61 3.57 -6.41 0.99
N TRP A 62 3.22 -5.95 -0.22
CA TRP A 62 2.62 -4.63 -0.39
C TRP A 62 1.23 -4.50 0.20
N GLN A 63 0.43 -5.57 0.25
CA GLN A 63 -0.81 -5.57 1.03
C GLN A 63 -0.57 -5.28 2.52
N ASP A 64 0.51 -5.82 3.09
CA ASP A 64 0.87 -5.54 4.49
C ASP A 64 1.38 -4.11 4.66
N VAL A 65 2.13 -3.58 3.67
CA VAL A 65 2.53 -2.16 3.66
C VAL A 65 1.30 -1.26 3.62
N GLY A 66 0.35 -1.52 2.70
CA GLY A 66 -0.89 -0.76 2.61
C GLY A 66 -1.65 -0.74 3.93
N LYS A 67 -1.79 -1.90 4.59
CA LYS A 67 -2.46 -2.02 5.90
C LYS A 67 -1.71 -1.25 7.00
N GLN A 68 -0.38 -1.37 7.04
CA GLN A 68 0.45 -0.71 8.04
C GLN A 68 0.37 0.82 7.96
N TYR A 69 0.20 1.37 6.77
CA TYR A 69 0.20 2.81 6.52
C TYR A 69 -1.19 3.40 6.20
N ALA A 70 -2.24 2.60 6.23
CA ALA A 70 -3.61 3.03 5.96
C ALA A 70 -4.00 4.23 6.85
N GLY A 71 -4.49 5.31 6.21
CA GLY A 71 -4.96 6.52 6.89
C GLY A 71 -3.89 7.37 7.58
N LYS A 72 -2.59 7.00 7.51
CA LYS A 72 -1.51 7.80 8.11
C LYS A 72 -1.22 9.04 7.24
N PRO A 73 -1.33 10.26 7.79
CA PRO A 73 -0.95 11.47 7.06
C PRO A 73 0.51 11.40 6.60
N GLY A 74 0.78 11.82 5.36
CA GLY A 74 2.13 11.85 4.81
C GLY A 74 2.73 10.49 4.42
N ALA A 75 1.98 9.39 4.52
CA ALA A 75 2.49 8.05 4.17
C ALA A 75 3.04 7.95 2.74
N GLY A 76 2.35 8.58 1.77
CA GLY A 76 2.79 8.57 0.37
C GLY A 76 4.16 9.21 0.17
N GLU A 77 4.38 10.40 0.74
CA GLU A 77 5.67 11.10 0.66
C GLU A 77 6.77 10.32 1.38
N PHE A 78 6.48 9.87 2.61
CA PHE A 78 7.43 9.10 3.41
C PHE A 78 7.87 7.83 2.69
N LEU A 79 6.94 7.03 2.17
CA LEU A 79 7.25 5.79 1.47
C LEU A 79 7.93 6.05 0.12
N THR A 80 7.58 7.13 -0.58
CA THR A 80 8.27 7.54 -1.82
C THR A 80 9.75 7.79 -1.54
N ARG A 81 10.07 8.52 -0.46
CA ARG A 81 11.46 8.72 -0.05
C ARG A 81 12.15 7.40 0.29
N ILE A 82 11.49 6.51 1.02
CA ILE A 82 12.05 5.17 1.31
C ILE A 82 12.35 4.40 0.02
N VAL A 83 11.48 4.46 -1.00
CA VAL A 83 11.74 3.83 -2.30
C VAL A 83 12.99 4.41 -2.96
N LEU A 84 13.14 5.72 -2.98
CA LEU A 84 14.24 6.38 -3.70
C LEU A 84 15.57 6.32 -2.95
N GLU A 85 15.53 6.57 -1.64
CA GLU A 85 16.69 6.72 -0.74
C GLU A 85 17.09 5.40 -0.06
N GLY A 86 16.22 4.39 -0.08
CA GLY A 86 16.39 3.15 0.66
C GLY A 86 15.83 3.20 2.08
N SER A 87 15.85 2.06 2.77
CA SER A 87 15.38 1.94 4.15
C SER A 87 16.52 1.74 5.15
N SER A 88 16.31 2.15 6.40
CA SER A 88 17.31 1.97 7.46
C SER A 88 17.39 0.51 7.90
N PRO A 89 18.62 -0.06 8.07
CA PRO A 89 18.79 -1.39 8.63
C PRO A 89 18.51 -1.46 10.14
N TYR A 90 18.43 -0.31 10.83
CA TYR A 90 18.22 -0.23 12.28
C TYR A 90 16.79 0.12 12.67
N SER A 91 16.04 0.75 11.76
CA SER A 91 14.73 1.36 12.04
C SER A 91 13.72 0.91 10.99
N SER A 92 13.17 -0.29 11.18
CA SER A 92 12.16 -0.86 10.29
C SER A 92 11.04 -1.55 11.09
N HIS A 93 9.79 -1.24 10.76
CA HIS A 93 8.60 -1.93 11.26
C HIS A 93 8.57 -3.43 10.87
N TRP A 94 9.45 -3.82 9.94
CA TRP A 94 9.55 -5.16 9.39
C TRP A 94 10.69 -5.98 10.01
N LYS A 95 11.45 -5.42 10.95
CA LYS A 95 12.53 -6.13 11.66
C LYS A 95 11.99 -7.43 12.27
N GLY A 96 12.62 -8.55 11.93
CA GLY A 96 12.22 -9.89 12.37
C GLY A 96 11.01 -10.50 11.65
N LYS A 97 10.36 -9.75 10.74
CA LYS A 97 9.25 -10.23 9.90
C LYS A 97 9.68 -10.55 8.47
N VAL A 98 10.79 -9.95 8.04
CA VAL A 98 11.40 -10.13 6.71
C VAL A 98 12.86 -10.51 6.88
N SER A 99 13.44 -11.16 5.86
CA SER A 99 14.85 -11.57 5.85
C SER A 99 15.79 -10.48 5.35
N GLY A 100 15.29 -9.51 4.56
CA GLY A 100 16.07 -8.37 4.10
C GLY A 100 16.41 -7.40 5.23
N LEU A 101 17.69 -7.04 5.37
CA LEU A 101 18.16 -6.07 6.35
C LEU A 101 17.66 -4.65 6.06
N SER A 102 17.78 -4.24 4.79
CA SER A 102 17.40 -2.91 4.32
C SER A 102 17.09 -2.98 2.83
N MET A 103 16.26 -2.05 2.36
CA MET A 103 16.01 -1.84 0.94
C MET A 103 17.06 -0.87 0.41
N PRO A 104 17.81 -1.21 -0.66
CA PRO A 104 18.78 -0.29 -1.25
C PRO A 104 18.07 0.93 -1.89
N PRO A 105 18.79 2.04 -2.11
CA PRO A 105 18.26 3.18 -2.87
C PRO A 105 17.90 2.77 -4.31
N ASN A 106 16.71 3.14 -4.79
CA ASN A 106 16.22 2.75 -6.12
C ASN A 106 16.15 3.90 -7.13
N ALA A 107 16.70 5.08 -6.83
CA ALA A 107 16.65 6.24 -7.73
C ALA A 107 17.27 6.00 -9.13
N VAL A 108 18.11 4.97 -9.28
CA VAL A 108 18.65 4.54 -10.59
C VAL A 108 17.65 3.68 -11.39
N ALA A 109 16.77 2.96 -10.70
CA ALA A 109 15.80 2.04 -11.31
C ALA A 109 14.43 2.68 -11.57
N ILE A 110 14.08 3.74 -10.84
CA ILE A 110 12.76 4.38 -10.94
C ILE A 110 12.85 5.89 -10.70
N THR A 111 12.07 6.66 -11.47
CA THR A 111 11.93 8.10 -11.27
C THR A 111 11.05 8.41 -10.06
N GLU A 112 11.21 9.59 -9.46
CA GLU A 112 10.39 10.03 -8.33
C GLU A 112 8.88 10.04 -8.67
N GLY A 113 8.52 10.46 -9.88
CA GLY A 113 7.13 10.45 -10.35
C GLY A 113 6.54 9.05 -10.42
N ASN A 114 7.29 8.08 -10.96
CA ASN A 114 6.83 6.69 -11.00
C ASN A 114 6.83 6.03 -9.61
N ALA A 115 7.78 6.39 -8.75
CA ALA A 115 7.81 5.92 -7.36
C ALA A 115 6.56 6.37 -6.59
N ARG A 116 6.14 7.64 -6.73
CA ARG A 116 4.89 8.14 -6.15
C ARG A 116 3.67 7.33 -6.62
N ARG A 117 3.53 7.14 -7.94
CA ARG A 117 2.42 6.36 -8.51
C ARG A 117 2.38 4.94 -7.95
N LEU A 118 3.54 4.29 -7.87
CA LEU A 118 3.64 2.93 -7.34
C LEU A 118 3.30 2.89 -5.84
N VAL A 119 3.77 3.86 -5.06
CA VAL A 119 3.45 3.97 -3.62
C VAL A 119 1.97 4.20 -3.38
N ASP A 120 1.33 5.09 -4.15
CA ASP A 120 -0.11 5.36 -4.02
C ASP A 120 -0.93 4.09 -4.29
N TRP A 121 -0.52 3.32 -5.30
CA TRP A 121 -1.11 2.01 -5.57
C TRP A 121 -0.88 1.02 -4.43
N ILE A 122 0.34 0.91 -3.89
CA ILE A 122 0.66 0.06 -2.72
C ILE A 122 -0.22 0.42 -1.52
N LEU A 123 -0.43 1.70 -1.25
CA LEU A 123 -1.31 2.18 -0.17
C LEU A 123 -2.78 1.83 -0.41
N ALA A 124 -3.19 1.65 -1.66
CA ALA A 124 -4.54 1.21 -2.00
C ALA A 124 -4.77 -0.30 -1.79
N LEU A 125 -3.72 -1.13 -1.84
CA LEU A 125 -3.82 -2.59 -1.68
C LEU A 125 -4.18 -3.05 -0.26
N GLY A 126 -4.03 -2.18 0.75
CA GLY A 126 -4.25 -2.51 2.15
C GLY A 126 -5.62 -2.13 2.72
N ARG A 127 -6.57 -1.78 1.85
CA ARG A 127 -7.92 -1.37 2.23
C ARG A 127 -8.86 -2.57 2.33
#